data_AF-A0A0L0KKV7-F1
#
_entry.id   AF-A0A0L0KKV7-F1
#
_cell.length_a   1.000
_cell.length_b   1.000
_cell.length_c   1.000
_cell.angle_alpha   90.00
_cell.angle_beta   90.00
_cell.angle_gamma   90.00
#
_symmetry.space_group_name_H-M   'P 1'
#
loop_
_entity.id
_entity.type
_entity.pdbx_description
1 polymer ?
#
loop_
_entity_poly.entity_id
_entity_poly.type
_entity_poly.pdbx_seq_one_letter_code
_entity_poly.pdbx_strand_id
1 'polypeptide(L)' 'MHPMSPETPDDSLARLGHELAETLHQIGMLCSPLFDAADGVKAELERRGWSPGASEDLASEYLTLCLRRLFSDLTAA' A
#
# COMPACT_ATOMS: atom_id res chain seq x y z
N MET A 1 -34.74 -26.93 -2.71
CA MET A 1 -34.15 -26.28 -1.51
C MET A 1 -32.91 -27.09 -1.16
N HIS A 2 -31.73 -26.67 -1.62
CA HIS A 2 -30.49 -27.37 -1.28
C HIS A 2 -30.15 -27.05 0.19
N PRO A 3 -29.87 -28.05 1.04
CA PRO A 3 -29.39 -27.78 2.40
C PRO A 3 -28.02 -27.10 2.29
N MET A 4 -27.89 -25.92 2.91
CA MET A 4 -26.59 -25.30 3.16
C MET A 4 -25.84 -26.22 4.12
N SER A 5 -24.84 -26.95 3.62
CA SER A 5 -23.92 -27.69 4.48
C SER A 5 -23.27 -26.75 5.49
N PRO A 6 -23.11 -27.15 6.76
CA PRO A 6 -22.43 -26.32 7.75
C PRO A 6 -20.97 -26.09 7.32
N GLU A 7 -20.55 -24.82 7.30
CA GLU A 7 -19.18 -24.41 7.01
C GLU A 7 -18.22 -25.09 8.01
N THR A 8 -17.17 -25.74 7.51
CA THR A 8 -16.17 -26.36 8.39
C THR A 8 -15.16 -25.31 8.86
N PRO A 9 -14.48 -25.50 10.02
CA PRO A 9 -13.46 -24.56 10.49
C PRO A 9 -12.33 -24.31 9.47
N ASP A 10 -11.99 -25.31 8.65
CA ASP A 10 -10.98 -25.20 7.59
C ASP A 10 -11.43 -24.28 6.45
N ASP A 11 -12.72 -24.33 6.08
CA ASP A 11 -13.31 -23.43 5.08
C ASP A 11 -13.29 -21.97 5.55
N SER A 12 -13.55 -21.73 6.84
CA SER A 12 -13.51 -20.39 7.42
C SER A 12 -12.09 -19.82 7.46
N LEU A 13 -11.08 -20.61 7.78
CA LEU A 13 -9.67 -20.18 7.75
C LEU A 13 -9.21 -19.88 6.31
N ALA A 14 -9.60 -20.71 5.35
CA ALA A 14 -9.32 -20.47 3.94
C ALA A 14 -9.96 -19.17 3.44
N ARG A 15 -11.21 -18.89 3.83
CA ARG A 15 -11.90 -17.63 3.51
C ARG A 15 -11.20 -16.42 4.11
N LEU A 16 -10.82 -16.47 5.39
CA LEU A 16 -10.08 -15.37 6.05
C LEU A 16 -8.74 -15.11 5.37
N GLY A 17 -8.02 -16.17 4.99
CA GLY A 17 -6.77 -16.05 4.24
C GLY A 17 -6.97 -15.36 2.88
N HIS A 18 -8.05 -15.71 2.19
CA HIS A 18 -8.41 -15.08 0.92
C HIS A 18 -8.80 -13.60 1.08
N GLU A 19 -9.67 -13.28 2.04
CA GLU A 19 -10.09 -11.89 2.33
C GLU A 19 -8.90 -11.00 2.71
N LEU A 20 -7.96 -11.53 3.50
CA LEU A 20 -6.73 -10.83 3.83
C LEU A 20 -5.85 -10.58 2.60
N ALA A 21 -5.66 -11.60 1.76
CA ALA A 21 -4.87 -11.46 0.54
C ALA A 21 -5.47 -10.41 -0.42
N GLU A 22 -6.79 -10.44 -0.60
CA GLU A 22 -7.54 -9.47 -1.39
C GLU A 22 -7.37 -8.04 -0.84
N THR A 23 -7.52 -7.88 0.48
CA THR A 23 -7.35 -6.59 1.15
C THR A 23 -5.92 -6.04 0.96
N LEU A 24 -4.90 -6.88 1.14
CA LEU A 24 -3.50 -6.49 0.95
C LEU A 24 -3.22 -6.12 -0.52
N HIS A 25 -3.81 -6.85 -1.47
CA HIS A 25 -3.69 -6.53 -2.89
C HIS A 25 -4.30 -5.16 -3.21
N GLN A 26 -5.49 -4.87 -2.68
CA GLN A 26 -6.15 -3.58 -2.85
C GLN A 26 -5.34 -2.43 -2.23
N ILE A 27 -4.78 -2.62 -1.03
CA ILE A 27 -3.87 -1.65 -0.42
C ILE A 27 -2.65 -1.41 -1.32
N GLY A 28 -2.07 -2.48 -1.87
CA GLY A 28 -0.97 -2.39 -2.83
C GLY A 28 -1.32 -1.53 -4.05
N MET A 29 -2.48 -1.76 -4.65
CA MET A 29 -2.95 -0.95 -5.79
C MET A 29 -3.18 0.51 -5.43
N LEU A 30 -3.77 0.80 -4.26
CA LEU A 30 -3.99 2.16 -3.79
C LEU A 30 -2.69 2.91 -3.51
N CYS A 31 -1.67 2.21 -3.02
CA CYS A 31 -0.37 2.81 -2.71
C CYS A 31 0.55 2.91 -3.94
N SER A 32 0.34 2.12 -5.00
CA SER A 32 1.22 2.11 -6.20
C SER A 32 1.53 3.51 -6.76
N PRO A 33 0.55 4.42 -6.93
CA PRO A 33 0.83 5.76 -7.46
C PRO A 33 1.72 6.61 -6.53
N LEU A 34 1.72 6.34 -5.23
CA LEU A 34 2.56 7.05 -4.27
C LEU A 34 4.02 6.63 -4.41
N PHE A 35 4.27 5.33 -4.65
CA PHE A 35 5.60 4.83 -4.96
C PHE A 35 6.12 5.39 -6.28
N ASP A 36 5.31 5.38 -7.34
CA ASP A 36 5.67 5.97 -8.63
C ASP A 36 6.02 7.47 -8.50
N ALA A 37 5.26 8.21 -7.69
CA ALA A 37 5.55 9.62 -7.43
C ALA A 37 6.85 9.83 -6.64
N ALA A 38 7.12 8.99 -5.63
CA ALA A 38 8.37 9.04 -4.86
C ALA A 38 9.60 8.75 -5.73
N ASP A 39 9.51 7.76 -6.63
CA ASP A 39 10.54 7.48 -7.63
C ASP A 39 10.76 8.66 -8.58
N GLY A 40 9.67 9.34 -8.99
CA GLY A 40 9.74 10.56 -9.77
C GLY A 40 10.48 11.71 -9.04
N VAL A 41 10.23 11.89 -7.75
CA VAL A 41 10.94 12.86 -6.91
C VAL A 41 12.42 12.54 -6.85
N LYS A 42 12.78 11.27 -6.57
CA LYS A 42 14.17 10.82 -6.54
C LYS A 42 14.88 11.09 -7.87
N ALA A 43 14.28 10.66 -8.98
CA ALA A 43 14.86 10.84 -10.32
C ALA A 43 15.07 12.33 -10.65
N GLU A 44 14.14 13.20 -10.26
CA GLU A 44 14.25 14.64 -10.47
C GLU A 44 15.36 15.27 -9.62
N LEU A 45 15.55 14.82 -8.38
CA LEU A 45 16.64 15.28 -7.51
C LEU A 45 18.01 14.88 -8.08
N GLU A 46 18.16 13.62 -8.48
CA GLU A 46 19.38 13.12 -9.11
C GLU A 46 19.68 13.89 -10.42
N ARG A 47 18.66 14.17 -11.24
CA ARG A 47 18.80 14.99 -12.46
C ARG A 47 19.27 16.42 -12.18
N ARG A 48 18.96 16.96 -10.99
CA ARG A 48 19.41 18.28 -10.53
C ARG A 48 20.80 18.26 -9.88
N GLY A 49 21.47 17.10 -9.86
CA GLY A 49 22.83 16.95 -9.33
C GLY A 49 22.88 16.66 -7.84
N TRP A 50 21.77 16.27 -7.21
CA TRP A 50 21.79 15.76 -5.84
C TRP A 50 22.49 14.40 -5.79
N SER A 51 23.10 14.09 -4.65
CA SER A 51 23.71 12.77 -4.46
C SER A 51 22.61 11.69 -4.35
N PRO A 52 22.89 10.44 -4.78
CA PRO A 52 21.90 9.37 -4.71
C PRO A 52 21.33 9.16 -3.30
N GLY A 53 22.18 9.27 -2.27
CA GLY A 53 21.75 9.15 -0.87
C GLY A 53 20.79 10.26 -0.44
N ALA A 54 21.10 11.52 -0.77
CA ALA A 54 20.23 12.64 -0.41
C ALA A 54 18.88 12.60 -1.18
N SER A 55 18.91 12.15 -2.44
CA SER A 55 17.69 11.95 -3.23
C SER A 55 16.79 10.85 -2.66
N GLU A 56 17.38 9.73 -2.22
CA GLU A 56 16.68 8.64 -1.56
C GLU A 56 16.02 9.10 -0.25
N ASP A 57 16.76 9.80 0.61
CA ASP A 57 16.26 10.27 1.91
C ASP A 57 15.04 11.18 1.73
N LEU A 58 15.11 12.13 0.79
CA LEU A 58 14.00 13.05 0.51
C LEU A 58 12.80 12.38 -0.16
N ALA A 59 13.03 11.44 -1.08
CA ALA A 59 11.95 10.67 -1.70
C ALA A 59 11.23 9.78 -0.66
N SER A 60 11.98 9.18 0.26
CA SER A 60 11.44 8.40 1.39
C SER A 60 10.65 9.27 2.36
N GLU A 61 11.14 10.48 2.68
CA GLU A 61 10.40 11.45 3.49
C GLU A 61 9.08 11.87 2.82
N TYR A 62 9.12 12.17 1.52
CA TYR A 62 7.93 12.48 0.72
C TYR A 62 6.90 11.34 0.78
N LEU A 63 7.32 10.10 0.51
CA LEU A 63 6.45 8.92 0.56
C LEU A 63 5.83 8.74 1.95
N THR A 64 6.62 8.89 3.00
CA THR A 64 6.16 8.79 4.39
C THR A 64 5.10 9.83 4.71
N LEU A 65 5.26 11.07 4.25
CA LEU A 65 4.27 12.13 4.44
C LEU A 65 2.98 11.84 3.68
N CYS A 66 3.07 11.35 2.43
CA CYS A 66 1.90 10.95 1.65
C CYS A 66 1.11 9.82 2.31
N LEU A 67 1.80 8.77 2.77
CA LEU A 67 1.18 7.65 3.46
C LEU A 67 0.51 8.09 4.76
N ARG A 68 1.20 8.89 5.59
CA ARG A 68 0.62 9.44 6.82
C ARG A 68 -0.65 10.23 6.53
N ARG A 69 -0.67 11.01 5.45
CA ARG A 69 -1.86 11.75 5.06
C ARG A 69 -3.01 10.83 4.66
N LEU A 70 -2.73 9.84 3.80
CA LEU A 70 -3.71 8.86 3.35
C LEU A 70 -4.36 8.11 4.54
N PHE A 71 -3.54 7.62 5.47
CA PHE A 71 -4.05 6.90 6.65
C PHE A 71 -4.78 7.82 7.63
N SER A 72 -4.33 9.07 7.78
CA SER A 72 -5.04 10.05 8.62
C SER A 72 -6.44 10.33 8.08
N ASP A 73 -6.57 10.54 6.77
CA ASP A 73 -7.87 10.79 6.13
C ASP A 73 -8.79 9.55 6.23
N LEU A 74 -8.22 8.34 6.18
CA LEU A 74 -8.96 7.08 6.37
C LEU A 74 -9.50 6.91 7.79
N THR A 75 -8.75 7.31 8.82
CA THR A 75 -9.18 7.20 10.23
C THR A 75 -10.18 8.28 10.66
N ALA A 76 -10.32 9.34 9.86
CA ALA A 76 -11.23 10.46 10.13
C ALA A 76 -12.59 10.34 9.42
N ALA A 77 -12.73 9.36 8.52
CA ALA A 77 -13.96 9.01 7.81
C ALA A 77 -14.76 7.93 8.55
#